data_AF-I1THP1-F1
#
_entry.id   AF-I1THP1-F1
#
_cell.length_a   1.000
_cell.length_b   1.000
_cell.length_c   1.000
_cell.angle_alpha   90.00
_cell.angle_beta   90.00
_cell.angle_gamma   90.00
#
_symmetry.space_group_name_H-M   'P 1'
#
loop_
_entity.id
_entity.type
_entity.pdbx_description
1 polymer ?
#
loop_
_entity_poly.entity_id
_entity_poly.type
_entity_poly.pdbx_seq_one_letter_code
_entity_poly.pdbx_strand_id
1 'polypeptide(L)'
;DDTYTESYISTIGVDFKIRTIELDGKTIKLQIWDTAGQERFRTITSSYYRGAHGIIVVYDVTDQESFNNVKQWLHEIDRYACENVNKLLVGNKSDLTAKRVVSTDAA
;
A
#
# COMPACT_ATOMS: atom_id res chain seq x y z
N ASP A 1 9.98 -6.23 -14.74
CA ASP A 1 10.42 -7.39 -13.96
C ASP A 1 9.25 -7.99 -13.22
N ASP A 2 8.63 -8.97 -13.86
CA ASP A 2 7.60 -9.85 -13.28
C ASP A 2 8.30 -10.95 -12.46
N THR A 3 9.12 -10.53 -11.50
CA THR A 3 9.97 -11.42 -10.72
C THR A 3 9.67 -11.21 -9.25
N TYR A 4 9.31 -12.29 -8.55
CA TYR A 4 9.13 -12.32 -7.09
C TYR A 4 10.26 -13.13 -6.46
N THR A 5 10.78 -12.65 -5.33
CA THR A 5 11.81 -13.34 -4.54
C THR A 5 11.28 -13.59 -3.14
N GLU A 6 11.44 -14.81 -2.63
CA GLU A 6 11.01 -15.17 -1.26
C GLU A 6 11.82 -14.47 -0.16
N SER A 7 13.01 -13.96 -0.47
CA SER A 7 13.85 -13.24 0.49
C SER A 7 13.15 -11.95 0.92
N TYR A 8 12.68 -11.91 2.17
CA TYR A 8 12.07 -10.71 2.75
C TYR A 8 13.15 -9.71 3.14
N ILE A 9 13.12 -8.53 2.51
CA ILE A 9 13.93 -7.37 2.88
C ILE A 9 12.95 -6.30 3.33
N SER A 10 13.02 -5.88 4.60
CA SER A 10 12.19 -4.78 5.09
C SER A 10 12.61 -3.46 4.45
N THR A 11 11.64 -2.70 3.93
CA THR A 11 11.85 -1.31 3.53
C THR A 11 12.26 -0.48 4.76
N ILE A 12 13.39 0.20 4.70
CA ILE A 12 13.87 1.11 5.74
C ILE A 12 13.52 2.53 5.33
N GLY A 13 12.57 3.16 6.03
CA GLY A 13 12.09 4.49 5.68
C GLY A 13 11.17 4.45 4.46
N VAL A 14 11.70 4.78 3.28
CA VAL A 14 10.94 4.87 2.02
C VAL A 14 11.82 4.42 0.84
N ASP A 15 11.22 3.67 -0.09
CA ASP A 15 11.78 3.38 -1.40
C ASP A 15 11.00 4.14 -2.48
N PHE A 16 11.70 4.60 -3.52
CA PHE A 16 11.13 5.42 -4.58
C PHE A 16 11.43 4.83 -5.95
N LYS A 17 10.36 4.60 -6.72
CA LYS A 17 10.47 4.06 -8.07
C LYS A 17 9.65 4.86 -9.07
N ILE A 18 10.24 5.09 -10.24
CA ILE A 18 9.55 5.70 -11.37
C ILE A 18 9.27 4.61 -12.41
N ARG A 19 8.03 4.53 -12.88
CA ARG A 19 7.65 3.68 -14.02
C ARG A 19 6.85 4.49 -15.02
N THR A 20 7.33 4.57 -16.25
CA THR A 20 6.57 5.16 -17.35
C THR A 20 5.76 4.08 -18.05
N ILE A 21 4.47 4.31 -18.25
CA ILE A 21 3.56 3.41 -18.97
C ILE A 21 2.85 4.18 -20.09
N GLU A 22 2.42 3.47 -21.14
CA GLU A 22 1.50 4.01 -22.13
C GLU A 22 0.10 3.42 -21.88
N LEU A 23 -0.90 4.28 -21.77
CA LEU A 23 -2.29 3.90 -21.55
C LEU A 23 -3.18 4.84 -22.37
N ASP A 24 -4.07 4.29 -23.18
CA ASP A 24 -5.00 5.05 -24.04
C ASP A 24 -4.31 6.13 -24.90
N GLY A 25 -3.13 5.81 -25.45
CA GLY A 25 -2.33 6.74 -26.25
C GLY A 25 -1.67 7.88 -25.47
N LYS A 26 -1.73 7.83 -24.13
CA LYS A 26 -1.06 8.80 -23.24
C LYS A 26 0.13 8.15 -22.55
N THR A 27 1.25 8.86 -22.51
CA THR A 27 2.41 8.47 -21.70
C THR A 27 2.22 8.96 -20.27
N ILE A 28 2.12 8.04 -19.32
CA ILE A 28 1.92 8.31 -17.90
C ILE A 28 3.19 7.95 -17.13
N LYS A 29 3.75 8.92 -16.39
CA LYS A 29 4.89 8.70 -15.50
C LYS A 29 4.41 8.47 -14.08
N LEU A 30 4.39 7.20 -13.65
CA LEU A 30 4.06 6.81 -12.29
C LEU A 30 5.25 7.04 -11.36
N GLN A 31 4.99 7.70 -10.24
CA GLN A 31 5.91 7.89 -9.13
C GLN A 31 5.36 7.07 -7.95
N ILE A 32 6.09 6.01 -7.59
CA ILE A 32 5.66 5.04 -6.59
C ILE A 32 6.57 5.21 -5.38
N TRP A 33 5.95 5.46 -4.23
CA TRP A 33 6.59 5.59 -2.94
C TRP A 33 6.20 4.36 -2.11
N ASP A 34 7.10 3.40 -1.95
CA ASP A 34 6.93 2.27 -1.03
C ASP A 34 7.42 2.70 0.35
N THR A 35 6.53 2.72 1.34
CA THR A 35 6.85 3.26 2.67
C THR A 35 6.91 2.14 3.69
N ALA A 36 7.81 2.26 4.67
CA ALA A 36 7.92 1.27 5.72
C ALA A 36 6.62 1.20 6.55
N GLY A 37 6.01 0.02 6.60
CA GLY A 37 4.79 -0.24 7.39
C GLY A 37 5.02 -0.39 8.91
N GLN A 38 6.26 -0.28 9.39
CA GLN A 38 6.55 -0.34 10.83
C GLN A 38 6.18 0.97 11.52
N GLU A 39 5.55 0.88 12.70
CA GLU A 39 5.09 2.05 13.46
C GLU A 39 6.20 3.09 13.71
N ARG A 40 7.45 2.63 13.88
CA ARG A 40 8.63 3.49 14.10
C ARG A 40 8.90 4.48 12.97
N PHE A 41 8.32 4.26 11.78
CA PHE A 41 8.50 5.12 10.61
C PHE A 41 7.23 5.88 10.18
N ARG A 42 6.10 5.74 10.90
CA ARG A 42 4.82 6.39 10.56
C ARG A 42 4.91 7.90 10.37
N THR A 43 5.70 8.58 11.20
CA THR A 43 5.90 10.04 11.10
C THR A 43 6.47 10.44 9.73
N ILE A 44 7.36 9.62 9.16
CA ILE A 44 7.98 9.86 7.85
C ILE A 44 6.95 9.67 6.74
N THR A 45 6.15 8.61 6.83
CA THR A 45 5.10 8.24 5.86
C THR A 45 4.07 9.35 5.65
N SER A 46 3.68 10.06 6.73
CA SER A 46 2.65 11.11 6.67
C SER A 46 2.93 12.23 5.65
N SER A 47 4.21 12.54 5.40
CA SER A 47 4.62 13.58 4.45
C SER A 47 4.40 13.18 2.99
N TYR A 48 4.36 11.87 2.69
CA TYR A 48 4.17 11.33 1.34
C TYR A 48 2.70 11.21 0.93
N TYR A 49 1.77 11.31 1.90
CA TYR A 49 0.34 11.37 1.59
C TYR A 49 -0.04 12.68 0.88
N ARG A 50 0.67 13.77 1.17
CA ARG A 50 0.40 15.09 0.60
C ARG A 50 0.80 15.12 -0.88
N GLY A 51 -0.19 15.35 -1.76
CA GLY A 51 0.02 15.39 -3.20
C GLY A 51 -0.01 14.03 -3.89
N ALA A 52 -0.31 12.94 -3.16
CA ALA A 52 -0.58 11.65 -3.77
C ALA A 52 -1.88 11.71 -4.59
N HIS A 53 -1.86 11.15 -5.80
CA HIS A 53 -3.05 10.98 -6.64
C HIS A 53 -3.85 9.73 -6.26
N GLY A 54 -3.15 8.72 -5.73
CA GLY A 54 -3.74 7.50 -5.24
C GLY A 54 -2.88 6.86 -4.15
N ILE A 55 -3.53 6.16 -3.23
CA ILE A 55 -2.89 5.46 -2.12
C ILE A 55 -3.40 4.03 -2.10
N ILE A 56 -2.47 3.07 -2.02
CA ILE A 56 -2.76 1.64 -1.92
C ILE A 56 -2.46 1.22 -0.48
N VAL A 57 -3.48 0.78 0.24
CA VAL A 57 -3.35 0.18 1.57
C VAL A 57 -3.38 -1.33 1.41
N VAL A 58 -2.32 -1.99 1.87
CA VAL A 58 -2.15 -3.44 1.69
C VAL A 58 -2.18 -4.12 3.05
N TYR A 59 -2.96 -5.19 3.17
CA TYR A 59 -2.96 -6.09 4.33
C TYR A 59 -2.69 -7.53 3.88
N ASP A 60 -2.37 -8.41 4.83
CA ASP A 60 -2.14 -9.83 4.56
C ASP A 60 -3.42 -10.62 4.93
N VAL A 61 -3.97 -11.36 3.97
CA VAL A 61 -5.22 -12.13 4.20
C VAL A 61 -5.05 -13.28 5.21
N THR A 62 -3.80 -13.64 5.53
CA THR A 62 -3.44 -14.66 6.52
C THR A 62 -3.16 -14.07 7.91
N ASP A 63 -3.26 -12.74 8.06
CA ASP A 63 -3.02 -12.02 9.32
C ASP A 63 -4.15 -11.02 9.62
N GLN A 64 -4.98 -11.37 10.61
CA GLN A 64 -6.11 -10.56 11.07
C GLN A 64 -5.66 -9.22 11.69
N GLU A 65 -4.50 -9.17 12.33
CA GLU A 65 -3.99 -7.94 12.94
C GLU A 65 -3.60 -6.93 11.85
N SER A 66 -2.99 -7.39 10.77
CA SER A 66 -2.67 -6.55 9.61
C SER A 66 -3.94 -5.88 9.03
N PHE A 67 -5.06 -6.60 9.00
CA PHE A 67 -6.35 -6.06 8.55
C PHE A 67 -6.95 -5.09 9.56
N ASN A 68 -6.89 -5.38 10.85
CA ASN A 68 -7.40 -4.47 11.89
C ASN A 68 -6.68 -3.12 11.85
N ASN A 69 -5.38 -3.12 11.54
CA ASN A 69 -4.56 -1.92 11.42
C ASN A 69 -4.93 -1.04 10.20
N VAL A 70 -5.64 -1.57 9.19
CA VAL A 70 -6.09 -0.79 8.02
C VAL A 70 -6.90 0.44 8.43
N LYS A 71 -7.76 0.31 9.46
CA LYS A 71 -8.58 1.43 9.93
C LYS A 71 -7.73 2.61 10.40
N GLN A 72 -6.61 2.33 11.06
CA GLN A 72 -5.68 3.35 11.49
C GLN A 72 -5.01 4.03 10.30
N TRP A 73 -4.56 3.26 9.31
CA TRP A 73 -3.96 3.79 8.08
C TRP A 73 -4.93 4.67 7.31
N LEU A 74 -6.19 4.26 7.18
CA LEU A 74 -7.23 5.07 6.53
C LEU A 74 -7.46 6.39 7.27
N HIS A 75 -7.50 6.38 8.60
CA HIS A 75 -7.65 7.60 9.39
C HIS A 75 -6.45 8.55 9.22
N GLU A 76 -5.23 8.03 9.11
CA GLU A 76 -4.05 8.85 8.80
C GLU A 76 -4.13 9.46 7.40
N ILE A 77 -4.53 8.67 6.41
CA ILE A 77 -4.73 9.14 5.03
C ILE A 77 -5.78 10.27 5.00
N ASP A 78 -6.92 10.09 5.68
CA ASP A 78 -7.97 11.10 5.76
C ASP A 78 -7.48 12.41 6.38
N ARG A 79 -6.52 12.34 7.30
CA ARG A 79 -5.97 13.51 7.99
C ARG A 79 -4.96 14.31 7.17
N TYR A 80 -4.17 13.64 6.33
CA TYR A 80 -2.97 14.23 5.71
C TYR A 80 -3.01 14.29 4.18
N ALA A 81 -3.80 13.44 3.52
CA ALA A 81 -3.95 13.43 2.08
C ALA A 81 -4.91 14.53 1.59
N CYS A 82 -4.92 14.77 0.28
CA CYS A 82 -5.90 15.65 -0.33
C CYS A 82 -7.29 14.99 -0.37
N GLU A 83 -8.36 15.78 -0.27
CA GLU A 83 -9.75 15.27 -0.20
C GLU A 83 -10.13 14.33 -1.35
N ASN A 84 -9.54 14.53 -2.54
CA ASN A 84 -9.85 13.77 -3.76
C ASN A 84 -8.85 12.62 -4.02
N VAL A 85 -8.07 12.19 -3.04
CA VAL A 85 -7.14 11.07 -3.22
C VAL A 85 -7.92 9.77 -3.44
N ASN A 86 -7.57 9.03 -4.49
CA ASN A 86 -8.14 7.70 -4.72
C ASN A 86 -7.52 6.69 -3.76
N LYS A 87 -8.34 5.89 -3.09
CA LYS A 87 -7.89 4.89 -2.11
C LYS A 87 -8.19 3.50 -2.63
N LEU A 88 -7.22 2.61 -2.57
CA LEU A 88 -7.38 1.19 -2.94
C LEU A 88 -6.97 0.32 -1.76
N LEU A 89 -7.84 -0.59 -1.34
CA LEU A 89 -7.54 -1.61 -0.35
C LEU A 89 -7.18 -2.92 -1.05
N VAL A 90 -6.05 -3.53 -0.67
CA VAL A 90 -5.53 -4.75 -1.30
C VAL A 90 -5.27 -5.81 -0.23
N GLY A 91 -5.96 -6.95 -0.33
CA GLY A 91 -5.65 -8.14 0.44
C GLY A 91 -4.58 -8.97 -0.27
N ASN A 92 -3.35 -8.91 0.22
CA ASN A 92 -2.20 -9.62 -0.33
C ASN A 92 -2.11 -11.07 0.19
N LYS A 93 -1.25 -11.88 -0.44
CA LYS A 93 -1.04 -13.32 -0.15
C LYS A 93 -2.29 -14.19 -0.36
N SER A 94 -3.11 -13.78 -1.33
CA SER A 94 -4.37 -14.48 -1.66
C SER A 94 -4.17 -15.92 -2.14
N ASP A 95 -2.96 -16.25 -2.60
CA ASP A 95 -2.51 -17.60 -2.96
C ASP A 95 -2.48 -18.57 -1.77
N LEU A 96 -2.32 -18.08 -0.53
CA LEU A 96 -2.29 -18.88 0.69
C LEU A 96 -3.70 -19.22 1.21
N THR A 97 -4.53 -19.80 0.36
CA THR A 97 -5.97 -20.06 0.62
C THR A 97 -6.24 -20.81 1.92
N ALA A 98 -5.45 -21.85 2.23
CA ALA A 98 -5.58 -22.65 3.44
C ALA A 98 -5.26 -21.90 4.75
N LYS A 99 -4.52 -20.78 4.65
CA LYS A 99 -4.12 -19.94 5.80
C LYS A 99 -4.94 -18.66 5.90
N ARG A 100 -5.92 -18.46 5.02
CA ARG A 100 -6.76 -17.26 5.01
C ARG A 100 -7.55 -17.18 6.31
N VAL A 101 -7.43 -16.04 6.99
CA VAL A 101 -8.21 -15.70 8.19
C VAL A 101 -9.11 -14.48 7.95
N VAL A 102 -8.81 -13.67 6.92
CA VAL A 102 -9.64 -12.52 6.53
C VAL A 102 -10.52 -12.89 5.33
N SER A 103 -11.83 -12.87 5.55
CA SER A 103 -12.83 -13.13 4.50
C SER A 103 -12.95 -11.95 3.53
N THR A 104 -13.31 -12.21 2.27
CA THR A 104 -13.53 -11.16 1.27
C THR A 104 -14.73 -10.28 1.61
N ASP A 105 -15.72 -10.81 2.32
CA ASP A 105 -16.94 -10.09 2.71
C ASP A 105 -16.71 -9.16 3.92
N ALA A 106 -15.55 -9.25 4.58
CA ALA A 106 -15.19 -8.41 5.72
C ALA A 106 -14.62 -7.04 5.31
N ALA A 107 -14.36 -6.83 4.01
CA ALA A 107 -13.74 -5.62 3.45
C ALA A 107 -14.77 -4.59 2.98
#